data_AF-A0A1B2E1K3-F1
#
_entry.id   AF-A0A1B2E1K3-F1
#
_cell.length_a   1.000
_cell.length_b   1.000
_cell.length_c   1.000
_cell.angle_alpha   90.00
_cell.angle_beta   90.00
_cell.angle_gamma   90.00
#
_symmetry.space_group_name_H-M   'P 1'
#
loop_
_entity.id
_entity.type
_entity.pdbx_description
1 polymer ?
#
loop_
_entity_poly.entity_id
_entity_poly.type
_entity_poly.pdbx_seq_one_letter_code
_entity_poly.pdbx_strand_id
1 'polypeptide(L)'
;MSSSNPISKENISTSQAAVMVINYMLGAGILTLPRTTVDAVRTPDAWISIIVSGLIVMAAGWIVVLLCKRFQGKTWFQFVPEITGKWIAFILSLLVIGYFIVISAFEIRILAEVTGLFLLEDTPMWAIVLPFMWIGLYLTLGGINCIARLYEIILPITLVFLVLALMLSSTIFEMDNLRPVLGSGPMPVLRGIKPTLLSFTGYEIMLIATAFMKFPKKATRAVIAGISVPVVIYTFTVVMVIGGMSIDGVKTRTWPTLDLMRSFEVQGLIFERFESLLLVIWIMQIFSTYTVTLYAASLGWSQVFNKKFRPFVFALLPVIFLIAMIPKDVTEAFKLGDTVGYASVFLFGVIPLILLLVSLVRKKGATSK
;
A
#
# COMPACT_ATOMS: atom_id res chain seq x y z
N MET A 1 14.66 -16.25 31.34
CA MET A 1 15.62 -15.50 30.49
C MET A 1 15.63 -16.11 29.09
N SER A 2 14.96 -15.46 28.14
CA SER A 2 15.14 -15.61 26.69
C SER A 2 14.21 -14.57 26.07
N SER A 3 14.70 -13.34 25.92
CA SER A 3 14.09 -12.35 25.06
C SER A 3 14.32 -12.82 23.63
N SER A 4 13.45 -13.71 23.14
CA SER A 4 13.48 -14.17 21.75
C SER A 4 13.19 -12.98 20.85
N ASN A 5 14.25 -12.31 20.42
CA ASN A 5 14.21 -11.26 19.42
C ASN A 5 13.64 -11.94 18.15
N PRO A 6 12.42 -11.57 17.68
CA PRO A 6 11.73 -12.29 16.59
C PRO A 6 12.56 -12.39 15.30
N ILE A 7 13.55 -11.51 15.16
CA ILE A 7 14.49 -11.43 14.04
C ILE A 7 15.32 -12.73 13.86
N SER A 8 15.64 -13.49 14.91
CA SER A 8 16.58 -14.63 14.76
C SER A 8 16.00 -15.87 14.07
N LYS A 9 14.67 -15.97 13.93
CA LYS A 9 13.98 -17.08 13.23
C LYS A 9 13.25 -16.64 11.96
N GLU A 10 13.09 -15.34 11.74
CA GLU A 10 12.35 -14.78 10.61
C GLU A 10 13.32 -14.33 9.52
N ASN A 11 13.18 -14.92 8.33
CA ASN A 11 14.05 -14.66 7.19
C ASN A 11 13.21 -14.71 5.91
N ILE A 12 13.01 -13.56 5.29
CA ILE A 12 12.31 -13.45 4.02
C ILE A 12 13.28 -13.44 2.84
N SER A 13 12.89 -14.05 1.74
CA SER A 13 13.65 -14.03 0.49
C SER A 13 13.58 -12.64 -0.17
N THR A 14 14.41 -12.42 -1.19
CA THR A 14 14.34 -11.17 -1.98
C THR A 14 13.02 -11.06 -2.76
N SER A 15 12.47 -12.17 -3.25
CA SER A 15 11.16 -12.18 -3.91
C SER A 15 10.05 -11.86 -2.91
N GLN A 16 10.08 -12.46 -1.72
CA GLN A 16 9.11 -12.18 -0.66
C GLN A 16 9.09 -10.71 -0.26
N ALA A 17 10.26 -10.07 -0.12
CA ALA A 17 10.33 -8.64 0.14
C ALA A 17 9.71 -7.80 -1.01
N ALA A 18 9.93 -8.18 -2.27
CA ALA A 18 9.30 -7.51 -3.40
C ALA A 18 7.78 -7.70 -3.38
N VAL A 19 7.31 -8.94 -3.19
CA VAL A 19 5.89 -9.31 -3.11
C VAL A 19 5.17 -8.59 -1.96
N MET A 20 5.86 -8.36 -0.83
CA MET A 20 5.34 -7.53 0.26
C MET A 20 5.11 -6.08 -0.16
N VAL A 21 6.07 -5.48 -0.87
CA VAL A 21 5.90 -4.13 -1.41
C VAL A 21 4.73 -4.10 -2.41
N ILE A 22 4.61 -5.09 -3.30
CA ILE A 22 3.55 -5.14 -4.31
C ILE A 22 2.16 -5.20 -3.64
N ASN A 23 1.92 -6.15 -2.73
CA ASN A 23 0.60 -6.33 -2.12
C ASN A 23 0.24 -5.18 -1.17
N TYR A 24 1.22 -4.59 -0.48
CA TYR A 24 0.97 -3.36 0.27
C TYR A 24 0.52 -2.27 -0.70
N MET A 25 1.29 -2.03 -1.77
CA MET A 25 1.01 -0.92 -2.66
C MET A 25 -0.34 -1.04 -3.34
N LEU A 26 -0.75 -2.23 -3.81
CA LEU A 26 -1.98 -2.38 -4.59
C LEU A 26 -3.24 -1.90 -3.82
N GLY A 27 -3.40 -2.33 -2.56
CA GLY A 27 -4.34 -1.81 -1.54
C GLY A 27 -5.67 -1.21 -2.03
N ALA A 28 -6.16 -0.19 -1.31
CA ALA A 28 -7.30 0.62 -1.73
C ALA A 28 -6.99 1.55 -2.93
N GLY A 29 -5.70 1.82 -3.20
CA GLY A 29 -5.25 2.75 -4.22
C GLY A 29 -5.75 2.37 -5.63
N ILE A 30 -5.73 1.09 -5.98
CA ILE A 30 -6.13 0.63 -7.33
C ILE A 30 -7.59 0.97 -7.69
N LEU A 31 -8.47 1.07 -6.68
CA LEU A 31 -9.90 1.29 -6.88
C LEU A 31 -10.25 2.77 -7.06
N THR A 32 -9.43 3.65 -6.49
CA THR A 32 -9.69 5.09 -6.37
C THR A 32 -8.79 5.94 -7.25
N LEU A 33 -7.60 5.44 -7.60
CA LEU A 33 -6.59 6.16 -8.36
C LEU A 33 -7.10 6.73 -9.70
N PRO A 34 -7.92 6.03 -10.52
CA PRO A 34 -8.45 6.64 -11.74
C PRO A 34 -9.24 7.91 -11.45
N ARG A 35 -10.11 7.90 -10.44
CA ARG A 35 -10.91 9.07 -10.05
C ARG A 35 -10.02 10.22 -9.61
N THR A 36 -9.15 9.97 -8.63
CA THR A 36 -8.34 11.03 -7.98
C THR A 36 -7.36 11.68 -8.97
N THR A 37 -6.80 10.90 -9.88
CA THR A 37 -5.89 11.42 -10.91
C THR A 37 -6.62 12.15 -12.02
N VAL A 38 -7.75 11.64 -12.50
CA VAL A 38 -8.56 12.30 -13.53
C VAL A 38 -9.18 13.60 -13.00
N ASP A 39 -9.59 13.67 -11.73
CA ASP A 39 -10.11 14.89 -11.11
C ASP A 39 -9.05 16.02 -11.08
N ALA A 40 -7.79 15.66 -10.85
CA ALA A 40 -6.68 16.61 -10.78
C ALA A 40 -6.13 17.02 -12.15
N VAL A 41 -5.99 16.06 -13.06
CA VAL A 41 -5.40 16.27 -14.40
C VAL A 41 -6.44 16.88 -15.34
N ARG A 42 -7.69 16.42 -15.27
CA ARG A 42 -8.81 16.84 -16.13
C ARG A 42 -8.60 16.62 -17.64
N THR A 43 -7.61 15.82 -18.02
CA THR A 43 -7.33 15.39 -19.40
C THR A 43 -7.10 13.86 -19.43
N PRO A 44 -7.10 13.23 -20.62
CA PRO A 44 -6.89 11.78 -20.71
C PRO A 44 -5.49 11.35 -20.29
N ASP A 45 -4.56 12.31 -20.16
CA ASP A 45 -3.15 12.11 -19.86
C ASP A 45 -2.86 11.69 -18.40
N ALA A 46 -3.89 11.38 -17.62
CA ALA A 46 -3.75 11.02 -16.21
C ALA A 46 -2.82 9.82 -15.99
N TRP A 47 -2.77 8.89 -16.94
CA TRP A 47 -1.86 7.74 -16.91
C TRP A 47 -0.38 8.14 -16.94
N ILE A 48 -0.03 9.26 -17.58
CA ILE A 48 1.36 9.75 -17.61
C ILE A 48 1.79 10.21 -16.20
N SER A 49 0.87 10.82 -15.44
CA SER A 49 1.12 11.23 -14.05
C SER A 49 1.49 10.05 -13.16
N ILE A 50 0.93 8.87 -13.43
CA ILE A 50 1.20 7.62 -12.70
C ILE A 50 2.62 7.14 -12.98
N ILE A 51 3.05 7.15 -14.23
CA ILE A 51 4.42 6.77 -14.60
C ILE A 51 5.43 7.72 -13.95
N VAL A 52 5.21 9.03 -14.06
CA VAL A 52 6.12 10.04 -13.48
C VAL A 52 6.19 9.90 -11.95
N SER A 53 5.05 9.74 -11.29
CA SER A 53 4.99 9.53 -9.84
C SER A 53 5.64 8.20 -9.43
N GLY A 54 5.47 7.15 -10.23
CA GLY A 54 6.12 5.86 -10.04
C GLY A 54 7.64 5.98 -10.02
N LEU A 55 8.22 6.76 -10.93
CA LEU A 55 9.67 7.03 -10.94
C LEU A 55 10.13 7.80 -9.69
N ILE A 56 9.36 8.77 -9.23
CA ILE A 56 9.64 9.52 -7.99
C ILE A 56 9.61 8.57 -6.79
N VAL A 57 8.62 7.67 -6.73
CA VAL A 57 8.47 6.68 -5.65
C VAL A 57 9.57 5.63 -5.69
N MET A 58 10.02 5.21 -6.89
CA MET A 58 11.21 4.35 -7.03
C MET A 58 12.46 5.02 -6.46
N ALA A 59 12.64 6.33 -6.69
CA ALA A 59 13.76 7.07 -6.11
C ALA A 59 13.65 7.15 -4.57
N ALA A 60 12.46 7.43 -4.03
CA ALA A 60 12.23 7.44 -2.59
C ALA A 60 12.47 6.06 -1.95
N GLY A 61 11.93 4.99 -2.53
CA GLY A 61 12.16 3.61 -2.10
C GLY A 61 13.62 3.19 -2.18
N TRP A 62 14.35 3.66 -3.19
CA TRP A 62 15.79 3.45 -3.29
C TRP A 62 16.55 4.14 -2.15
N ILE A 63 16.21 5.39 -1.81
CA ILE A 63 16.79 6.12 -0.66
C ILE A 63 16.52 5.39 0.65
N VAL A 64 15.28 4.93 0.86
CA VAL A 64 14.89 4.12 2.03
C VAL A 64 15.78 2.89 2.15
N VAL A 65 15.97 2.15 1.06
CA VAL A 65 16.82 0.95 1.07
C VAL A 65 18.29 1.28 1.27
N LEU A 66 18.81 2.37 0.68
CA LEU A 66 20.18 2.82 0.91
C LEU A 66 20.43 3.09 2.39
N LEU A 67 19.47 3.74 3.07
CA LEU A 67 19.52 3.94 4.51
C LEU A 67 19.54 2.60 5.26
N CYS A 68 18.60 1.69 4.98
CA CYS A 68 18.53 0.38 5.64
C CYS A 68 19.80 -0.47 5.44
N LYS A 69 20.44 -0.40 4.27
CA LYS A 69 21.67 -1.16 3.97
C LYS A 69 22.86 -0.76 4.83
N ARG A 70 22.86 0.44 5.40
CA ARG A 70 23.87 0.89 6.39
C ARG A 70 23.67 0.24 7.75
N PHE A 71 22.46 -0.20 8.06
CA PHE A 71 22.09 -0.76 9.36
C PHE A 71 21.50 -2.17 9.19
N GLN A 72 22.29 -3.07 8.59
CA GLN A 72 21.84 -4.43 8.29
C GLN A 72 21.37 -5.18 9.55
N GLY A 73 20.24 -5.88 9.43
CA GLY A 73 19.64 -6.62 10.54
C GLY A 73 18.92 -5.75 11.58
N LYS A 74 18.78 -4.44 11.34
CA LYS A 74 18.07 -3.51 12.23
C LYS A 74 16.88 -2.89 11.53
N THR A 75 15.75 -2.85 12.21
CA THR A 75 14.56 -2.12 11.76
C THR A 75 14.72 -0.62 12.00
N TRP A 76 13.83 0.19 11.41
CA TRP A 76 13.69 1.61 11.72
C TRP A 76 13.77 1.92 13.22
N PHE A 77 12.98 1.22 14.03
CA PHE A 77 12.90 1.44 15.47
C PHE A 77 14.21 1.15 16.22
N GLN A 78 15.13 0.40 15.60
CA GLN A 78 16.42 0.04 16.17
C GLN A 78 17.55 0.95 15.66
N PHE A 79 17.59 1.28 14.37
CA PHE A 79 18.70 2.07 13.81
C PHE A 79 18.54 3.59 13.96
N VAL A 80 17.31 4.12 14.01
CA VAL A 80 17.08 5.56 14.16
C VAL A 80 17.68 6.13 15.45
N PRO A 81 17.62 5.44 16.62
CA PRO A 81 18.34 5.83 17.82
C PRO A 81 19.86 5.98 17.64
N GLU A 82 20.48 5.19 16.76
CA GLU A 82 21.94 5.25 16.50
C GLU A 82 22.34 6.49 15.70
N ILE A 83 21.41 7.05 14.91
CA ILE A 83 21.62 8.24 14.08
C ILE A 83 21.33 9.51 14.89
N THR A 84 20.18 9.53 15.57
CA THR A 84 19.56 10.75 16.12
C THR A 84 19.60 10.86 17.65
N GLY A 85 19.94 9.77 18.34
CA GLY A 85 19.81 9.67 19.80
C GLY A 85 18.40 9.27 20.25
N LYS A 86 18.25 8.94 21.54
CA LYS A 86 17.04 8.29 22.08
C LYS A 86 15.78 9.15 21.99
N TRP A 87 15.88 10.46 22.30
CA TRP A 87 14.72 11.36 22.35
C TRP A 87 14.10 11.60 20.98
N ILE A 88 14.91 12.01 20.00
CA ILE A 88 14.43 12.25 18.63
C ILE A 88 13.93 10.95 18.01
N ALA A 89 14.65 9.84 18.21
CA ALA A 89 14.22 8.54 17.71
C ALA A 89 12.90 8.07 18.30
N PHE A 90 12.62 8.37 19.58
CA PHE A 90 11.34 8.05 20.21
C PHE A 90 10.19 8.80 19.52
N ILE A 91 10.32 10.10 19.28
CA ILE A 91 9.31 10.91 18.59
C ILE A 91 9.09 10.39 17.15
N LEU A 92 10.16 10.17 16.39
CA LEU A 92 10.09 9.63 15.04
C LEU A 92 9.45 8.24 14.99
N SER A 93 9.72 7.40 16.00
CA SER A 93 9.12 6.07 16.12
C SER A 93 7.62 6.17 16.40
N LEU A 94 7.19 7.08 17.28
CA LEU A 94 5.77 7.30 17.55
C LEU A 94 5.02 7.78 16.30
N LEU A 95 5.62 8.68 15.51
CA LEU A 95 5.00 9.15 14.26
C LEU A 95 4.84 8.00 13.24
N VAL A 96 5.87 7.17 13.07
CA VAL A 96 5.81 6.01 12.16
C VAL A 96 4.83 4.94 12.64
N ILE A 97 4.77 4.68 13.96
CA ILE A 97 3.78 3.77 14.54
C ILE A 97 2.36 4.33 14.34
N GLY A 98 2.15 5.61 14.64
CA GLY A 98 0.87 6.29 14.44
C GLY A 98 0.42 6.21 12.97
N TYR A 99 1.33 6.46 12.03
CA TYR A 99 1.07 6.27 10.60
C TYR A 99 0.57 4.86 10.30
N PHE A 100 1.29 3.82 10.76
CA PHE A 100 0.90 2.44 10.51
C PHE A 100 -0.46 2.06 11.14
N ILE A 101 -0.81 2.64 12.29
CA ILE A 101 -2.13 2.47 12.91
C ILE A 101 -3.22 3.10 12.05
N VAL A 102 -3.01 4.35 11.61
CA VAL A 102 -4.02 5.08 10.83
C VAL A 102 -4.25 4.45 9.46
N ILE A 103 -3.20 4.03 8.75
CA ILE A 103 -3.36 3.32 7.47
C ILE A 103 -4.04 1.95 7.65
N SER A 104 -3.76 1.24 8.76
CA SER A 104 -4.48 -0.01 9.08
C SER A 104 -5.98 0.24 9.24
N ALA A 105 -6.34 1.33 9.93
CA ALA A 105 -7.73 1.73 10.14
C ALA A 105 -8.40 2.22 8.84
N PHE A 106 -7.67 2.93 8.00
CA PHE A 106 -8.15 3.35 6.68
C PHE A 106 -8.44 2.13 5.81
N GLU A 107 -7.51 1.19 5.67
CA GLU A 107 -7.69 0.03 4.79
C GLU A 107 -8.82 -0.88 5.28
N ILE A 108 -8.93 -1.14 6.58
CA ILE A 108 -10.05 -1.96 7.10
C ILE A 108 -11.40 -1.25 6.93
N ARG A 109 -11.43 0.09 7.00
CA ARG A 109 -12.62 0.89 6.69
C ARG A 109 -12.99 0.78 5.22
N ILE A 110 -12.06 1.00 4.30
CA ILE A 110 -12.30 0.87 2.86
C ILE A 110 -12.72 -0.56 2.49
N LEU A 111 -12.12 -1.57 3.10
CA LEU A 111 -12.54 -2.96 2.94
C LEU A 111 -14.01 -3.13 3.27
N ALA A 112 -14.46 -2.59 4.40
CA ALA A 112 -15.85 -2.72 4.83
C ALA A 112 -16.82 -1.91 3.96
N GLU A 113 -16.44 -0.72 3.50
CA GLU A 113 -17.23 0.09 2.55
C GLU A 113 -17.45 -0.67 1.24
N VAL A 114 -16.38 -1.22 0.64
CA VAL A 114 -16.46 -1.99 -0.62
C VAL A 114 -17.25 -3.28 -0.40
N THR A 115 -17.00 -4.01 0.69
CA THR A 115 -17.71 -5.26 0.97
C THR A 115 -19.20 -5.03 1.22
N GLY A 116 -19.56 -4.01 2.01
CA GLY A 116 -20.95 -3.66 2.29
C GLY A 116 -21.70 -3.20 1.04
N LEU A 117 -21.04 -2.39 0.20
CA LEU A 117 -21.67 -1.86 -1.01
C LEU A 117 -21.91 -2.92 -2.09
N PHE A 118 -21.00 -3.88 -2.25
CA PHE A 118 -21.04 -4.80 -3.40
C PHE A 118 -21.39 -6.26 -3.05
N LEU A 119 -21.26 -6.69 -1.79
CA LEU A 119 -21.44 -8.10 -1.40
C LEU A 119 -22.44 -8.28 -0.26
N LEU A 120 -22.46 -7.37 0.70
CA LEU A 120 -23.19 -7.49 1.96
C LEU A 120 -24.04 -6.24 2.22
N GLU A 121 -24.94 -5.95 1.29
CA GLU A 121 -25.89 -4.84 1.41
C GLU A 121 -26.67 -4.95 2.75
N ASP A 122 -26.98 -3.81 3.37
CA ASP A 122 -27.62 -3.68 4.68
C ASP A 122 -26.87 -4.27 5.89
N THR A 123 -25.68 -4.85 5.70
CA THR A 123 -24.88 -5.37 6.82
C THR A 123 -24.17 -4.23 7.54
N PRO A 124 -24.31 -4.10 8.87
CA PRO A 124 -23.66 -3.02 9.60
C PRO A 124 -22.13 -3.16 9.55
N MET A 125 -21.45 -2.03 9.36
CA MET A 125 -20.00 -2.01 9.12
C MET A 125 -19.17 -2.76 10.16
N TRP A 126 -19.52 -2.66 11.44
CA TRP A 126 -18.80 -3.35 12.51
C TRP A 126 -18.83 -4.88 12.35
N ALA A 127 -19.92 -5.43 11.81
CA ALA A 127 -20.07 -6.86 11.57
C ALA A 127 -19.21 -7.36 10.40
N ILE A 128 -18.86 -6.47 9.46
CA ILE A 128 -17.89 -6.75 8.39
C ILE A 128 -16.47 -6.60 8.92
N VAL A 129 -16.17 -5.51 9.63
CA VAL A 129 -14.81 -5.18 10.10
C VAL A 129 -14.26 -6.24 11.06
N LEU A 130 -15.04 -6.67 12.07
CA LEU A 130 -14.54 -7.55 13.13
C LEU A 130 -13.98 -8.88 12.60
N PRO A 131 -14.67 -9.66 11.74
CA PRO A 131 -14.11 -10.89 11.17
C PRO A 131 -12.76 -10.69 10.47
N PHE A 132 -12.63 -9.68 9.61
CA PHE A 132 -11.35 -9.40 8.94
C PHE A 132 -10.27 -8.99 9.95
N MET A 133 -10.62 -8.23 10.99
CA MET A 133 -9.66 -7.88 12.05
C MET A 133 -9.16 -9.12 12.81
N TRP A 134 -10.04 -10.08 13.12
CA TRP A 134 -9.67 -11.35 13.75
C TRP A 134 -8.77 -12.23 12.87
N ILE A 135 -9.06 -12.30 11.57
CA ILE A 135 -8.20 -13.02 10.61
C ILE A 135 -6.83 -12.34 10.52
N GLY A 136 -6.79 -11.01 10.47
CA GLY A 136 -5.54 -10.26 10.44
C GLY A 136 -4.72 -10.39 11.72
N LEU A 137 -5.37 -10.45 12.89
CA LEU A 137 -4.73 -10.80 14.16
C LEU A 137 -4.04 -12.17 14.06
N TYR A 138 -4.78 -13.19 13.62
CA TYR A 138 -4.25 -14.55 13.49
C TYR A 138 -3.01 -14.59 12.59
N LEU A 139 -3.09 -13.95 11.41
CA LEU A 139 -1.96 -13.87 10.48
C LEU A 139 -0.76 -13.13 11.10
N THR A 140 -1.01 -11.99 11.73
CA THR A 140 0.03 -11.13 12.33
C THR A 140 0.77 -11.83 13.47
N LEU A 141 0.07 -12.65 14.26
CA LEU A 141 0.69 -13.48 15.31
C LEU A 141 1.67 -14.52 14.75
N GLY A 142 1.53 -14.89 13.47
CA GLY A 142 2.45 -15.77 12.74
C GLY A 142 3.76 -15.11 12.31
N GLY A 143 3.88 -13.78 12.40
CA GLY A 143 5.09 -13.04 12.06
C GLY A 143 5.26 -12.73 10.57
N ILE A 144 6.38 -12.11 10.20
CA ILE A 144 6.58 -11.57 8.83
C ILE A 144 6.65 -12.66 7.77
N ASN A 145 7.16 -13.84 8.13
CA ASN A 145 7.25 -14.99 7.22
C ASN A 145 5.87 -15.50 6.80
N CYS A 146 4.91 -15.55 7.73
CA CYS A 146 3.54 -15.99 7.43
C CYS A 146 2.84 -14.97 6.52
N ILE A 147 3.02 -13.68 6.79
CA ILE A 147 2.51 -12.59 5.95
C ILE A 147 3.09 -12.68 4.53
N ALA A 148 4.42 -12.80 4.42
CA ALA A 148 5.09 -12.90 3.12
C ALA A 148 4.62 -14.11 2.29
N ARG A 149 4.45 -15.28 2.93
CA ARG A 149 3.93 -16.49 2.27
C ARG A 149 2.49 -16.32 1.79
N LEU A 150 1.63 -15.68 2.57
CA LEU A 150 0.27 -15.39 2.14
C LEU A 150 0.30 -14.48 0.90
N TYR A 151 1.14 -13.45 0.88
CA TYR A 151 1.25 -12.53 -0.24
C TYR A 151 1.82 -13.19 -1.51
N GLU A 152 2.68 -14.20 -1.37
CA GLU A 152 3.13 -15.03 -2.50
C GLU A 152 1.98 -15.83 -3.13
N ILE A 153 0.91 -16.12 -2.38
CA ILE A 153 -0.30 -16.77 -2.90
C ILE A 153 -1.26 -15.73 -3.49
N ILE A 154 -1.47 -14.60 -2.80
CA ILE A 154 -2.40 -13.56 -3.22
C ILE A 154 -1.96 -12.90 -4.54
N LEU A 155 -0.66 -12.64 -4.73
CA LEU A 155 -0.17 -11.90 -5.89
C LEU A 155 -0.44 -12.61 -7.23
N PRO A 156 -0.08 -13.90 -7.45
CA PRO A 156 -0.37 -14.58 -8.70
C PRO A 156 -1.87 -14.61 -9.03
N ILE A 157 -2.72 -14.85 -8.02
CA ILE A 157 -4.18 -14.81 -8.19
C ILE A 157 -4.61 -13.42 -8.66
N THR A 158 -4.09 -12.37 -8.03
CA THR A 158 -4.39 -10.99 -8.40
C THR A 158 -3.95 -10.67 -9.83
N LEU A 159 -2.78 -11.12 -10.26
CA LEU A 159 -2.29 -10.91 -11.62
C LEU A 159 -3.14 -11.63 -12.66
N VAL A 160 -3.53 -12.89 -12.42
CA VAL A 160 -4.38 -13.65 -13.33
C VAL A 160 -5.72 -12.94 -13.54
N PHE A 161 -6.37 -12.54 -12.44
CA PHE A 161 -7.66 -11.89 -12.53
C PHE A 161 -7.59 -10.46 -13.04
N LEU A 162 -6.49 -9.75 -12.80
CA LEU A 162 -6.24 -8.48 -13.46
C LEU A 162 -6.15 -8.66 -14.97
N VAL A 163 -5.37 -9.65 -15.46
CA VAL A 163 -5.29 -9.94 -16.90
C VAL A 163 -6.66 -10.28 -17.48
N LEU A 164 -7.46 -11.10 -16.80
CA LEU A 164 -8.83 -11.40 -17.22
C LEU A 164 -9.70 -10.13 -17.26
N ALA A 165 -9.64 -9.28 -16.23
CA ALA A 165 -10.38 -8.03 -16.19
C ALA A 165 -9.98 -7.09 -17.34
N LEU A 166 -8.69 -7.02 -17.68
CA LEU A 166 -8.18 -6.24 -18.81
C LEU A 166 -8.71 -6.78 -20.15
N MET A 167 -8.71 -8.11 -20.33
CA MET A 167 -9.26 -8.74 -21.54
C MET A 167 -10.74 -8.43 -21.71
N LEU A 168 -11.54 -8.52 -20.65
CA LEU A 168 -12.97 -8.21 -20.70
C LEU A 168 -13.24 -6.72 -20.95
N SER A 169 -12.48 -5.85 -20.28
CA SER A 169 -12.59 -4.40 -20.45
C SER A 169 -12.23 -3.93 -21.86
N SER A 170 -11.49 -4.72 -22.64
CA SER A 170 -11.14 -4.38 -24.03
C SER A 170 -12.35 -4.34 -24.98
N THR A 171 -13.48 -4.97 -24.60
CA THR A 171 -14.70 -5.02 -25.42
C THR A 171 -15.44 -3.68 -25.49
N ILE A 172 -15.28 -2.83 -24.48
CA ILE A 172 -15.91 -1.51 -24.36
C ILE A 172 -14.88 -0.38 -24.45
N PHE A 173 -13.63 -0.70 -24.82
CA PHE A 173 -12.53 0.26 -24.84
C PHE A 173 -12.57 1.09 -26.11
N GLU A 174 -12.69 2.41 -25.96
CA GLU A 174 -12.63 3.35 -27.08
C GLU A 174 -11.32 4.16 -27.02
N MET A 175 -10.47 3.98 -28.03
CA MET A 175 -9.16 4.66 -28.10
C MET A 175 -9.29 6.19 -28.16
N ASP A 176 -10.39 6.71 -28.69
CA ASP A 176 -10.62 8.15 -28.81
C ASP A 176 -10.80 8.83 -27.45
N ASN A 177 -11.22 8.08 -26.41
CA ASN A 177 -11.25 8.59 -25.03
C ASN A 177 -9.87 8.91 -24.46
N LEU A 178 -8.79 8.40 -25.08
CA LEU A 178 -7.40 8.68 -24.70
C LEU A 178 -6.74 9.74 -25.57
N ARG A 179 -7.46 10.28 -26.57
CA ARG A 179 -6.93 11.24 -27.53
C ARG A 179 -7.59 12.63 -27.35
N PRO A 180 -6.89 13.70 -27.75
CA PRO A 180 -5.46 13.75 -28.10
C PRO A 180 -4.55 13.60 -26.87
N VAL A 181 -3.42 12.91 -27.04
CA VAL A 181 -2.38 12.79 -26.00
C VAL A 181 -1.61 14.10 -25.89
N LEU A 182 -1.51 14.64 -24.67
CA LEU A 182 -0.90 15.93 -24.34
C LEU A 182 -1.49 17.12 -25.10
N GLY A 183 -2.77 17.04 -25.50
CA GLY A 183 -3.44 18.12 -26.22
C GLY A 183 -3.53 19.45 -25.44
N SER A 184 -3.49 19.38 -24.11
CA SER A 184 -3.44 20.56 -23.21
C SER A 184 -2.03 20.85 -22.68
N GLY A 185 -0.99 20.27 -23.31
CA GLY A 185 0.40 20.36 -22.88
C GLY A 185 0.72 19.51 -21.64
N PRO A 186 1.93 19.64 -21.08
CA PRO A 186 2.39 18.82 -19.95
C PRO A 186 1.90 19.31 -18.58
N MET A 187 1.40 20.54 -18.47
CA MET A 187 1.02 21.13 -17.18
C MET A 187 -0.08 20.35 -16.44
N PRO A 188 -1.14 19.83 -17.10
CA PRO A 188 -2.12 18.96 -16.47
C PRO A 188 -1.51 17.71 -15.82
N VAL A 189 -0.54 17.07 -16.50
CA VAL A 189 0.16 15.88 -15.98
C VAL A 189 0.90 16.22 -14.68
N LEU A 190 1.57 17.37 -14.61
CA LEU A 190 2.26 17.80 -13.39
C LEU A 190 1.30 18.00 -12.20
N ARG A 191 0.06 18.44 -12.45
CA ARG A 191 -0.98 18.55 -11.40
C ARG A 191 -1.42 17.19 -10.88
N GLY A 192 -1.37 16.16 -11.72
CA GLY A 192 -1.68 14.78 -11.36
C GLY A 192 -0.64 14.12 -10.45
N ILE A 193 0.62 14.58 -10.47
CA ILE A 193 1.70 13.97 -9.68
C ILE A 193 1.34 13.93 -8.19
N LYS A 194 0.83 15.03 -7.64
CA LYS A 194 0.53 15.15 -6.22
C LYS A 194 -0.45 14.07 -5.73
N PRO A 195 -1.71 13.99 -6.21
CA PRO A 195 -2.65 12.97 -5.75
C PRO A 195 -2.16 11.55 -6.06
N THR A 196 -1.44 11.34 -7.17
CA THR A 196 -0.88 10.02 -7.46
C THR A 196 0.16 9.59 -6.42
N LEU A 197 1.08 10.48 -6.03
CA LEU A 197 2.06 10.18 -4.98
C LEU A 197 1.41 9.81 -3.64
N LEU A 198 0.27 10.44 -3.31
CA LEU A 198 -0.47 10.14 -2.08
C LEU A 198 -1.04 8.71 -2.09
N SER A 199 -1.35 8.17 -3.28
CA SER A 199 -1.82 6.78 -3.44
C SER A 199 -0.69 5.75 -3.51
N PHE A 200 0.55 6.17 -3.78
CA PHE A 200 1.73 5.29 -3.87
C PHE A 200 2.39 5.04 -2.50
N THR A 201 1.59 4.56 -1.53
CA THR A 201 2.08 4.08 -0.23
C THR A 201 2.45 2.60 -0.30
N GLY A 202 3.47 2.17 0.43
CA GLY A 202 3.79 0.76 0.64
C GLY A 202 5.28 0.43 0.54
N TYR A 203 6.09 1.29 -0.10
CA TYR A 203 7.54 1.11 -0.14
C TYR A 203 8.20 1.32 1.23
N GLU A 204 7.54 2.03 2.15
CA GLU A 204 7.97 2.26 3.53
C GLU A 204 8.13 0.96 4.33
N ILE A 205 7.47 -0.14 3.94
CA ILE A 205 7.65 -1.43 4.61
C ILE A 205 9.10 -1.92 4.55
N MET A 206 9.89 -1.45 3.58
CA MET A 206 11.31 -1.77 3.48
C MET A 206 12.12 -1.28 4.68
N LEU A 207 11.62 -0.32 5.45
CA LEU A 207 12.21 0.12 6.72
C LEU A 207 12.20 -0.97 7.81
N ILE A 208 11.32 -1.96 7.65
CA ILE A 208 11.18 -3.11 8.54
C ILE A 208 11.66 -4.36 7.80
N ALA A 209 11.10 -4.65 6.64
CA ALA A 209 11.35 -5.87 5.87
C ALA A 209 12.84 -6.10 5.56
N THR A 210 13.62 -5.04 5.30
CA THR A 210 15.07 -5.17 5.02
C THR A 210 15.84 -5.81 6.18
N ALA A 211 15.40 -5.59 7.43
CA ALA A 211 16.03 -6.19 8.61
C ALA A 211 15.85 -7.71 8.67
N PHE A 212 14.78 -8.23 8.06
CA PHE A 212 14.43 -9.65 8.03
C PHE A 212 14.83 -10.33 6.71
N MET A 213 15.46 -9.61 5.77
CA MET A 213 15.87 -10.21 4.50
C MET A 213 17.08 -11.12 4.69
N LYS A 214 17.04 -12.33 4.08
CA LYS A 214 18.21 -13.23 4.01
C LYS A 214 19.42 -12.57 3.33
N PHE A 215 19.17 -11.71 2.35
CA PHE A 215 20.21 -10.99 1.61
C PHE A 215 19.89 -9.49 1.54
N PRO A 216 20.15 -8.69 2.59
CA PRO A 216 19.84 -7.25 2.63
C PRO A 216 20.53 -6.45 1.51
N LYS A 217 21.68 -6.91 1.01
CA LYS A 217 22.36 -6.33 -0.15
C LYS A 217 21.48 -6.30 -1.42
N LYS A 218 20.54 -7.26 -1.55
CA LYS A 218 19.58 -7.34 -2.67
C LYS A 218 18.30 -6.53 -2.45
N ALA A 219 18.15 -5.83 -1.32
CA ALA A 219 16.97 -5.01 -1.01
C ALA A 219 16.63 -3.98 -2.09
N THR A 220 17.62 -3.45 -2.83
CA THR A 220 17.35 -2.50 -3.92
C THR A 220 16.61 -3.18 -5.07
N ARG A 221 16.94 -4.44 -5.38
CA ARG A 221 16.20 -5.19 -6.40
C ARG A 221 14.77 -5.47 -5.94
N ALA A 222 14.59 -5.78 -4.64
CA ALA A 222 13.28 -6.03 -4.07
C ALA A 222 12.37 -4.79 -4.15
N VAL A 223 12.84 -3.62 -3.71
CA VAL A 223 12.02 -2.40 -3.72
C VAL A 223 11.72 -1.91 -5.13
N ILE A 224 12.69 -1.96 -6.06
CA ILE A 224 12.46 -1.51 -7.44
C ILE A 224 11.49 -2.45 -8.15
N ALA A 225 11.70 -3.78 -8.08
CA ALA A 225 10.73 -4.73 -8.64
C ALA A 225 9.36 -4.61 -7.97
N GLY A 226 9.35 -4.38 -6.65
CA GLY A 226 8.15 -4.23 -5.85
C GLY A 226 7.31 -2.99 -6.20
N ILE A 227 7.95 -1.89 -6.63
CA ILE A 227 7.28 -0.67 -7.08
C ILE A 227 6.91 -0.77 -8.57
N SER A 228 7.77 -1.36 -9.41
CA SER A 228 7.52 -1.45 -10.85
C SER A 228 6.22 -2.17 -11.20
N VAL A 229 5.88 -3.24 -10.48
CA VAL A 229 4.66 -4.01 -10.74
C VAL A 229 3.39 -3.17 -10.48
N PRO A 230 3.19 -2.56 -9.30
CA PRO A 230 2.09 -1.62 -9.06
C PRO A 230 2.06 -0.45 -10.05
N VAL A 231 3.20 0.15 -10.42
CA VAL A 231 3.23 1.24 -11.42
C VAL A 231 2.64 0.78 -12.75
N VAL A 232 3.03 -0.40 -13.22
CA VAL A 232 2.50 -0.99 -14.46
C VAL A 232 1.00 -1.26 -14.31
N ILE A 233 0.58 -1.92 -13.23
CA ILE A 233 -0.83 -2.25 -12.97
C ILE A 233 -1.68 -0.99 -12.93
N TYR A 234 -1.28 0.01 -12.14
CA TYR A 234 -2.00 1.28 -11.99
C TYR A 234 -2.12 2.05 -13.29
N THR A 235 -1.02 2.08 -14.07
CA THR A 235 -1.04 2.74 -15.39
C THR A 235 -2.04 2.05 -16.30
N PHE A 236 -2.00 0.72 -16.41
CA PHE A 236 -2.95 -0.03 -17.21
C PHE A 236 -4.39 0.12 -16.73
N THR A 237 -4.63 0.06 -15.42
CA THR A 237 -5.96 0.28 -14.84
C THR A 237 -6.52 1.63 -15.23
N VAL A 238 -5.76 2.72 -15.09
CA VAL A 238 -6.25 4.07 -15.44
C VAL A 238 -6.48 4.21 -16.94
N VAL A 239 -5.61 3.64 -17.78
CA VAL A 239 -5.80 3.62 -19.24
C VAL A 239 -7.11 2.91 -19.60
N MET A 240 -7.38 1.73 -19.04
CA MET A 240 -8.61 0.98 -19.33
C MET A 240 -9.86 1.68 -18.82
N VAL A 241 -9.79 2.26 -17.62
CA VAL A 241 -10.91 2.98 -17.01
C VAL A 241 -11.27 4.24 -17.80
N ILE A 242 -10.29 5.03 -18.24
CA ILE A 242 -10.53 6.19 -19.10
C ILE A 242 -11.02 5.73 -20.48
N GLY A 243 -10.38 4.71 -21.07
CA GLY A 243 -10.77 4.18 -22.38
C GLY A 243 -12.19 3.65 -22.43
N GLY A 244 -12.65 2.99 -21.37
CA GLY A 244 -13.99 2.40 -21.29
C GLY A 244 -15.11 3.33 -20.82
N MET A 245 -14.80 4.44 -20.14
CA MET A 245 -15.83 5.33 -19.57
C MET A 245 -15.70 6.81 -19.95
N SER A 246 -14.63 7.21 -20.63
CA SER A 246 -14.19 8.61 -20.77
C SER A 246 -13.87 9.29 -19.43
N ILE A 247 -13.25 10.47 -19.50
CA ILE A 247 -12.97 11.29 -18.31
C ILE A 247 -14.22 11.64 -17.52
N ASP A 248 -15.29 12.03 -18.22
CA ASP A 248 -16.50 12.51 -17.57
C ASP A 248 -17.25 11.37 -16.89
N GLY A 249 -17.20 10.16 -17.45
CA GLY A 249 -17.67 8.96 -16.78
C GLY A 249 -16.87 8.69 -15.50
N VAL A 250 -15.53 8.71 -15.58
CA VAL A 250 -14.66 8.37 -14.43
C VAL A 250 -14.87 9.29 -13.23
N LYS A 251 -15.01 10.61 -13.42
CA LYS A 251 -15.14 11.57 -12.31
C LYS A 251 -16.41 11.39 -11.48
N THR A 252 -17.46 10.81 -12.07
CA THR A 252 -18.76 10.60 -11.41
C THR A 252 -18.83 9.30 -10.63
N ARG A 253 -17.84 8.41 -10.78
CA ARG A 253 -17.82 7.10 -10.12
C ARG A 253 -17.02 7.13 -8.83
N THR A 254 -17.57 6.54 -7.78
CA THR A 254 -16.85 6.39 -6.50
C THR A 254 -15.71 5.39 -6.61
N TRP A 255 -15.95 4.29 -7.33
CA TRP A 255 -15.01 3.20 -7.52
C TRP A 255 -14.85 2.88 -9.01
N PRO A 256 -14.27 3.78 -9.83
CA PRO A 256 -14.27 3.62 -11.29
C PRO A 256 -13.73 2.28 -11.77
N THR A 257 -12.70 1.74 -11.10
CA THR A 257 -12.14 0.43 -11.45
C THR A 257 -13.17 -0.69 -11.27
N LEU A 258 -13.93 -0.68 -10.17
CA LEU A 258 -14.98 -1.67 -9.92
C LEU A 258 -16.15 -1.47 -10.88
N ASP A 259 -16.58 -0.23 -11.10
CA ASP A 259 -17.70 0.06 -12.00
C ASP A 259 -17.38 -0.36 -13.45
N LEU A 260 -16.13 -0.23 -13.90
CA LEU A 260 -15.70 -0.77 -15.20
C LEU A 260 -15.87 -2.29 -15.22
N MET A 261 -15.44 -2.94 -14.15
CA MET A 261 -15.48 -4.39 -14.04
C MET A 261 -16.89 -4.97 -13.99
N ARG A 262 -17.89 -4.16 -13.65
CA ARG A 262 -19.32 -4.52 -13.66
C ARG A 262 -20.02 -4.17 -14.97
N SER A 263 -19.43 -3.29 -15.77
CA SER A 263 -20.04 -2.82 -17.01
C SER A 263 -20.03 -3.85 -18.16
N PHE A 264 -19.20 -4.89 -18.06
CA PHE A 264 -19.24 -6.01 -19.01
C PHE A 264 -20.09 -7.16 -18.46
N GLU A 265 -21.25 -7.39 -19.04
CA GLU A 265 -22.02 -8.63 -18.85
C GLU A 265 -21.39 -9.73 -19.70
N VAL A 266 -20.79 -10.75 -19.09
CA VAL A 266 -20.33 -11.92 -19.83
C VAL A 266 -21.46 -12.92 -19.97
N GLN A 267 -22.27 -12.77 -21.02
CA GLN A 267 -23.30 -13.74 -21.38
C GLN A 267 -22.63 -15.08 -21.78
N GLY A 268 -22.98 -16.18 -21.10
CA GLY A 268 -22.54 -17.54 -21.46
C GLY A 268 -21.42 -18.17 -20.64
N LEU A 269 -20.90 -17.51 -19.60
CA LEU A 269 -20.08 -18.19 -18.57
C LEU A 269 -20.98 -18.89 -17.55
N ILE A 270 -20.52 -20.02 -17.00
CA ILE A 270 -21.23 -20.78 -15.92
C ILE A 270 -21.45 -19.91 -14.66
N PHE A 271 -20.70 -18.81 -14.52
CA PHE A 271 -20.81 -17.86 -13.42
C PHE A 271 -21.50 -16.56 -13.85
N GLU A 272 -22.81 -16.44 -13.56
CA GLU A 272 -23.61 -15.22 -13.79
C GLU A 272 -23.14 -14.00 -12.95
N ARG A 273 -22.21 -14.20 -11.99
CA ARG A 273 -21.63 -13.15 -11.13
C ARG A 273 -20.10 -13.15 -11.13
N PHE A 274 -19.49 -13.11 -12.31
CA PHE A 274 -18.02 -13.01 -12.44
C PHE A 274 -17.44 -11.77 -11.71
N GLU A 275 -18.20 -10.67 -11.65
CA GLU A 275 -17.87 -9.46 -10.88
C GLU A 275 -17.58 -9.74 -9.39
N SER A 276 -18.30 -10.68 -8.77
CA SER A 276 -18.10 -11.02 -7.35
C SER A 276 -16.76 -11.69 -7.07
N LEU A 277 -16.24 -12.49 -8.01
CA LEU A 277 -14.92 -13.12 -7.86
C LEU A 277 -13.80 -12.07 -7.87
N LEU A 278 -13.95 -11.06 -8.74
CA LEU A 278 -12.99 -9.97 -8.83
C LEU A 278 -12.99 -9.10 -7.56
N LEU A 279 -14.16 -8.87 -6.96
CA LEU A 279 -14.28 -8.16 -5.68
C LEU A 279 -13.55 -8.87 -4.54
N VAL A 280 -13.65 -10.20 -4.45
CA VAL A 280 -12.93 -10.99 -3.43
C VAL A 280 -11.43 -10.77 -3.50
N ILE A 281 -10.88 -10.64 -4.72
CA ILE A 281 -9.45 -10.43 -4.93
C ILE A 281 -9.00 -9.05 -4.49
N TRP A 282 -9.82 -8.02 -4.75
CA TRP A 282 -9.54 -6.68 -4.26
C TRP A 282 -9.68 -6.57 -2.75
N ILE A 283 -10.64 -7.28 -2.14
CA ILE A 283 -10.73 -7.43 -0.69
C ILE A 283 -9.44 -8.06 -0.14
N MET A 284 -8.87 -9.08 -0.79
CA MET A 284 -7.58 -9.67 -0.40
C MET A 284 -6.41 -8.69 -0.50
N GLN A 285 -6.40 -7.78 -1.48
CA GLN A 285 -5.36 -6.75 -1.61
C GLN A 285 -5.45 -5.70 -0.50
N ILE A 286 -6.64 -5.16 -0.24
CA ILE A 286 -6.89 -4.21 0.87
C ILE A 286 -6.54 -4.88 2.23
N PHE A 287 -6.94 -6.14 2.39
CA PHE A 287 -6.59 -6.94 3.58
C PHE A 287 -5.09 -7.15 3.72
N SER A 288 -4.36 -7.29 2.62
CA SER A 288 -2.91 -7.37 2.64
C SER A 288 -2.30 -6.10 3.21
N THR A 289 -2.72 -4.92 2.76
CA THR A 289 -2.25 -3.65 3.34
C THR A 289 -2.54 -3.58 4.84
N TYR A 290 -3.79 -3.84 5.26
CA TYR A 290 -4.17 -3.86 6.68
C TYR A 290 -3.26 -4.76 7.54
N THR A 291 -2.96 -5.97 7.07
CA THR A 291 -2.20 -6.95 7.86
C THR A 291 -0.73 -6.58 8.00
N VAL A 292 -0.08 -6.08 6.94
CA VAL A 292 1.33 -5.67 7.04
C VAL A 292 1.49 -4.42 7.89
N THR A 293 0.53 -3.50 7.88
CA THR A 293 0.57 -2.28 8.67
C THR A 293 0.25 -2.55 10.15
N LEU A 294 -0.67 -3.47 10.44
CA LEU A 294 -0.89 -3.98 11.80
C LEU A 294 0.38 -4.63 12.36
N TYR A 295 1.07 -5.44 11.56
CA TYR A 295 2.36 -6.04 11.94
C TYR A 295 3.41 -4.96 12.22
N ALA A 296 3.56 -3.98 11.32
CA ALA A 296 4.54 -2.90 11.43
C ALA A 296 4.31 -2.04 12.69
N ALA A 297 3.07 -1.66 12.99
CA ALA A 297 2.71 -0.91 14.19
C ALA A 297 2.99 -1.73 15.47
N SER A 298 2.60 -3.00 15.48
CA SER A 298 2.81 -3.91 16.62
C SER A 298 4.31 -4.13 16.91
N LEU A 299 5.10 -4.31 15.85
CA LEU A 299 6.55 -4.46 15.95
C LEU A 299 7.20 -3.16 16.45
N GLY A 300 6.73 -2.01 15.98
CA GLY A 300 7.22 -0.71 16.44
C GLY A 300 7.03 -0.52 17.93
N TRP A 301 5.82 -0.73 18.45
CA TRP A 301 5.59 -0.64 19.89
C TRP A 301 6.43 -1.64 20.70
N SER A 302 6.53 -2.88 20.21
CA SER A 302 7.36 -3.93 20.82
C SER A 302 8.82 -3.51 20.94
N GLN A 303 9.39 -2.93 19.88
CA GLN A 303 10.80 -2.56 19.84
C GLN A 303 11.09 -1.25 20.60
N VAL A 304 10.20 -0.25 20.50
CA VAL A 304 10.34 1.03 21.22
C VAL A 304 10.32 0.83 22.74
N PHE A 305 9.42 -0.02 23.25
CA PHE A 305 9.31 -0.28 24.68
C PHE A 305 10.12 -1.49 25.15
N ASN A 306 10.80 -2.20 24.25
CA ASN A 306 11.51 -3.45 24.53
C ASN A 306 10.62 -4.47 25.26
N LYS A 307 9.40 -4.66 24.75
CA LYS A 307 8.39 -5.58 25.30
C LYS A 307 8.04 -6.64 24.26
N LYS A 308 7.36 -7.71 24.68
CA LYS A 308 6.95 -8.79 23.77
C LYS A 308 6.02 -8.27 22.68
N PHE A 309 6.13 -8.81 21.47
CA PHE A 309 5.33 -8.44 20.30
C PHE A 309 3.83 -8.72 20.47
N ARG A 310 3.48 -9.94 20.91
CA ARG A 310 2.08 -10.42 20.91
C ARG A 310 1.09 -9.50 21.64
N PRO A 311 1.36 -9.00 22.88
CA PRO A 311 0.44 -8.09 23.56
C PRO A 311 0.06 -6.84 22.76
N PHE A 312 0.99 -6.27 21.97
CA PHE A 312 0.69 -5.09 21.17
C PHE A 312 -0.22 -5.39 19.99
N VAL A 313 -0.14 -6.59 19.40
CA VAL A 313 -1.07 -6.99 18.33
C VAL A 313 -2.50 -6.97 18.86
N PHE A 314 -2.75 -7.52 20.05
CA PHE A 314 -4.07 -7.49 20.69
C PHE A 314 -4.49 -6.07 21.10
N ALA A 315 -3.57 -5.29 21.69
CA ALA A 315 -3.86 -3.93 22.17
C ALA A 315 -4.20 -2.96 21.03
N LEU A 316 -3.65 -3.17 19.83
CA LEU A 316 -3.91 -2.31 18.68
C LEU A 316 -5.26 -2.54 18.01
N LEU A 317 -5.86 -3.73 18.14
CA LEU A 317 -7.16 -4.03 17.54
C LEU A 317 -8.26 -3.03 17.95
N PRO A 318 -8.55 -2.79 19.25
CA PRO A 318 -9.58 -1.83 19.62
C PRO A 318 -9.25 -0.41 19.15
N VAL A 319 -7.97 -0.02 19.12
CA VAL A 319 -7.54 1.30 18.65
C VAL A 319 -7.82 1.47 17.15
N ILE A 320 -7.43 0.48 16.34
CA ILE A 320 -7.66 0.48 14.90
C ILE A 320 -9.16 0.46 14.59
N PHE A 321 -9.93 -0.36 15.32
CA PHE A 321 -11.39 -0.42 15.18
C PHE A 321 -12.02 0.95 15.44
N LEU A 322 -11.67 1.60 16.55
CA LEU A 322 -12.21 2.91 16.89
C LEU A 322 -11.87 3.95 15.82
N ILE A 323 -10.63 3.98 15.32
CA ILE A 323 -10.24 4.92 14.26
C ILE A 323 -10.99 4.62 12.96
N ALA A 324 -11.19 3.35 12.60
CA ALA A 324 -11.94 2.96 11.41
C ALA A 324 -13.42 3.36 11.48
N MET A 325 -13.97 3.51 12.69
CA MET A 325 -15.34 3.97 12.92
C MET A 325 -15.48 5.50 12.99
N ILE A 326 -14.39 6.27 12.99
CA ILE A 326 -14.45 7.75 13.03
C ILE A 326 -15.11 8.33 11.77
N PRO A 327 -14.72 7.94 10.54
CA PRO A 327 -15.37 8.45 9.34
C PRO A 327 -16.86 8.09 9.31
N LYS A 328 -17.73 9.07 9.01
CA LYS A 328 -19.17 8.84 8.92
C LYS A 328 -19.60 8.23 7.59
N ASP A 329 -18.84 8.53 6.54
CA ASP A 329 -19.10 8.08 5.18
C ASP A 329 -17.78 7.85 4.41
N VAL A 330 -17.91 7.36 3.18
CA VAL A 330 -16.78 7.10 2.28
C VAL A 330 -15.98 8.37 1.94
N THR A 331 -16.61 9.55 1.94
CA THR A 331 -15.93 10.82 1.63
C THR A 331 -15.00 11.22 2.77
N GLU A 332 -15.46 11.11 4.01
CA GLU A 332 -14.60 11.28 5.19
C GLU A 332 -13.49 10.22 5.25
N ALA A 333 -13.78 8.98 4.83
CA ALA A 333 -12.76 7.93 4.75
C ALA A 333 -11.66 8.28 3.73
N PHE A 334 -12.01 8.84 2.56
CA PHE A 334 -11.03 9.32 1.58
C PHE A 334 -10.18 10.48 2.10
N LYS A 335 -10.75 11.41 2.88
CA LYS A 335 -9.97 12.48 3.55
C LYS A 335 -8.94 11.91 4.53
N LEU A 336 -9.28 10.83 5.23
CA LEU A 336 -8.33 10.11 6.07
C LEU A 336 -7.20 9.50 5.21
N GLY A 337 -7.55 8.89 4.07
CA GLY A 337 -6.59 8.38 3.09
C GLY A 337 -5.65 9.46 2.55
N ASP A 338 -6.15 10.65 2.20
CA ASP A 338 -5.33 11.79 1.78
C ASP A 338 -4.32 12.18 2.88
N THR A 339 -4.79 12.25 4.13
CA THR A 339 -3.96 12.57 5.30
C THR A 339 -2.83 11.55 5.47
N VAL A 340 -3.14 10.26 5.30
CA VAL A 340 -2.15 9.17 5.28
C VAL A 340 -1.15 9.38 4.14
N GLY A 341 -1.61 9.67 2.92
CA GLY A 341 -0.73 9.94 1.79
C GLY A 341 0.24 11.09 2.05
N TYR A 342 -0.23 12.20 2.63
CA TYR A 342 0.62 13.35 2.96
C TYR A 342 1.66 12.99 4.01
N ALA A 343 1.23 12.26 5.06
CA ALA A 343 2.13 11.75 6.08
C ALA A 343 3.17 10.80 5.46
N SER A 344 2.80 9.96 4.50
CA SER A 344 3.70 9.02 3.84
C SER A 344 4.83 9.74 3.09
N VAL A 345 4.49 10.73 2.26
CA VAL A 345 5.48 11.52 1.51
C VAL A 345 6.46 12.20 2.45
N PHE A 346 5.99 12.77 3.56
CA PHE A 346 6.86 13.41 4.54
C PHE A 346 7.71 12.39 5.32
N LEU A 347 7.07 11.41 5.95
CA LEU A 347 7.72 10.44 6.84
C LEU A 347 8.65 9.46 6.13
N PHE A 348 8.39 9.13 4.86
CA PHE A 348 9.11 8.09 4.14
C PHE A 348 9.80 8.58 2.86
N GLY A 349 9.45 9.76 2.36
CA GLY A 349 10.24 10.47 1.34
C GLY A 349 11.30 11.37 1.97
N VAL A 350 10.87 12.33 2.79
CA VAL A 350 11.76 13.40 3.31
C VAL A 350 12.62 12.92 4.47
N ILE A 351 12.04 12.29 5.49
CA ILE A 351 12.81 11.90 6.69
C ILE A 351 13.92 10.88 6.39
N PRO A 352 13.72 9.81 5.59
CA PRO A 352 14.80 8.87 5.30
C PRO A 352 15.95 9.50 4.53
N LEU A 353 15.67 10.48 3.66
CA LEU A 353 16.71 11.27 3.00
C LEU A 353 17.54 12.07 4.02
N ILE A 354 16.89 12.77 4.94
CA ILE A 354 17.57 13.51 6.02
C ILE A 354 18.41 12.55 6.88
N LEU A 355 17.83 11.42 7.31
CA LEU A 355 18.54 10.42 8.11
C LEU A 355 19.74 9.80 7.36
N LEU A 356 19.61 9.57 6.06
CA LEU A 356 20.70 9.09 5.22
C LEU A 356 21.86 10.10 5.20
N LEU A 357 21.57 11.39 4.96
CA LEU A 357 22.58 12.45 4.99
C LEU A 357 23.24 12.57 6.37
N VAL A 358 22.46 12.57 7.45
CA VAL A 358 23.00 12.63 8.82
C VAL A 358 23.86 11.40 9.14
N SER A 359 23.45 10.21 8.69
CA SER A 359 24.22 8.97 8.89
C SER A 359 25.55 8.98 8.15
N LEU A 360 25.60 9.60 6.96
CA LEU A 360 26.81 9.81 6.16
C LEU A 360 27.78 10.75 6.87
N VAL A 361 27.31 11.93 7.28
CA VAL A 361 28.11 12.95 7.95
C VAL A 361 28.66 12.43 9.29
N ARG A 362 27.84 11.73 10.07
CA ARG A 362 28.24 11.16 11.37
C ARG A 362 28.98 9.81 11.25
N LYS A 363 29.22 9.31 10.04
CA LYS A 363 29.83 8.00 9.75
C LYS A 363 29.17 6.83 10.52
N LYS A 364 27.86 6.90 10.76
CA LYS A 364 27.08 5.84 11.42
C LYS A 364 26.62 4.80 10.40
N GLY A 365 26.58 3.52 10.80
CA GLY A 365 26.17 2.43 9.91
C GLY A 365 27.16 2.15 8.76
N ALA A 366 28.42 2.55 8.89
CA ALA A 366 29.45 2.03 8.01
C ALA A 366 29.65 0.55 8.36
N THR A 367 29.16 -0.37 7.51
CA THR A 367 29.65 -1.74 7.52
C THR A 367 31.17 -1.66 7.37
N SER A 368 31.91 -2.04 8.42
CA SER A 368 33.33 -2.36 8.29
C SER A 368 33.47 -3.23 7.05
N LYS A 369 34.31 -2.78 6.10
CA LYS A 369 34.60 -3.54 4.88
C LYS A 369 35.12 -4.93 5.24
#